data_AF-A0A2E0XWX7-F1
#
_entry.id   AF-A0A2E0XWX7-F1
#
_cell.length_a   1.000
_cell.length_b   1.000
_cell.length_c   1.000
_cell.angle_alpha   90.00
_cell.angle_beta   90.00
_cell.angle_gamma   90.00
#
_symmetry.space_group_name_H-M   'P 1'
#
loop_
_entity.id
_entity.type
_entity.pdbx_description
1 polymer ?
#
loop_
_entity_poly.entity_id
_entity_poly.type
_entity_poly.pdbx_seq_one_letter_code
_entity_poly.pdbx_strand_id
1 'polypeptide(L)'
;MSFVPLMAIVIAISASSDQFQGPPALDEPILRDGQLVFPEGARIPKSMTQTELDFLDGQLIQVPRGVTPPPPGPIRSASEYENMAGILLAWEGYSSILSQMAAAITTVGDAKVFIACDSNNEANTARNNCISAGADPDNIVTVVRSTNTVWIRDYGPRYAYEGDCRVIIDHTYNRPRPNDNAYNSYFGSQFNHPVYQIPLVHGGGNYHLNGVGVSAATELIVNENPGLSASQIVQYWRDYQNVETYLHDAFPTSVDYTQHIDMWMLICGDERIIISDWPTQSGTTQDQICDNAAAYYEGLGWEVFRTPAFASGGVHYTYTNMVVCNGLILLPEYNDISNTYDNQAKAAVEAAMPGREVVQIVCDSLAYSAGVMHCICMHMPAHAGGVNPTTCLQTPVEGIIDPNDCPRINWISDDDEFDVVSVDIEYSVDDGGSWTTLQSNLPTAGFADICIPDTPTTQGRLRVLARDGDGNTGGDLSGIIIVEGDGVEGDVNGDGQVNVVDVLAVIGDWNCVGDCEADVNGDLIVNVEDVLIVLENFGN
;
A
#
# COMPACT_ATOMS: atom_id res chain seq x y z
N MET A 1 -25.78 17.00 -39.44
CA MET A 1 -26.90 16.81 -38.50
C MET A 1 -27.44 15.40 -38.67
N SER A 2 -27.05 14.49 -37.79
CA SER A 2 -27.76 13.24 -37.53
C SER A 2 -27.40 12.83 -36.11
N PHE A 3 -28.33 13.07 -35.20
CA PHE A 3 -28.24 12.64 -33.81
C PHE A 3 -28.52 11.13 -33.78
N VAL A 4 -27.53 10.34 -33.39
CA VAL A 4 -27.75 8.97 -32.92
C VAL A 4 -27.90 9.08 -31.39
N PRO A 5 -29.05 8.70 -30.80
CA PRO A 5 -29.20 8.78 -29.36
C PRO A 5 -28.35 7.69 -28.71
N LEU A 6 -27.49 8.10 -27.78
CA LEU A 6 -26.87 7.20 -26.81
C LEU A 6 -28.03 6.60 -25.99
N MET A 7 -28.36 5.33 -26.24
CA MET A 7 -29.18 4.56 -25.33
C MET A 7 -28.34 4.35 -24.07
N ALA A 8 -28.62 5.14 -23.04
CA ALA A 8 -28.23 4.80 -21.68
C ALA A 8 -28.92 3.46 -21.37
N ILE A 9 -28.13 2.39 -21.31
CA ILE A 9 -28.57 1.15 -20.68
C ILE A 9 -28.69 1.48 -19.20
N VAL A 10 -29.91 1.80 -18.78
CA VAL A 10 -30.29 1.80 -17.37
C VAL A 10 -30.19 0.35 -16.91
N ILE A 11 -29.03 -0.03 -16.35
CA ILE A 11 -28.98 -1.22 -15.50
C ILE A 11 -29.68 -0.79 -14.23
N ALA A 12 -30.98 -1.06 -14.18
CA ALA A 12 -31.71 -1.06 -12.94
C ALA A 12 -31.01 -2.05 -12.02
N ILE A 13 -30.50 -1.57 -10.89
CA ILE A 13 -30.36 -2.39 -9.68
C ILE A 13 -31.80 -2.63 -9.21
N SER A 14 -32.56 -3.42 -9.97
CA SER A 14 -33.81 -3.98 -9.48
C SER A 14 -33.42 -5.13 -8.58
N ALA A 15 -33.18 -4.83 -7.31
CA ALA A 15 -33.48 -5.79 -6.27
C ALA A 15 -34.97 -6.12 -6.43
N SER A 16 -35.27 -7.22 -7.11
CA SER A 16 -36.61 -7.79 -7.09
C SER A 16 -36.96 -8.01 -5.62
N SER A 17 -38.11 -7.46 -5.20
CA SER A 17 -38.65 -7.48 -3.84
C SER A 17 -39.07 -8.88 -3.35
N ASP A 18 -38.36 -9.94 -3.75
CA ASP A 18 -38.50 -11.25 -3.11
C ASP A 18 -37.77 -11.16 -1.77
N GLN A 19 -38.59 -11.18 -0.74
CA GLN A 19 -38.32 -10.73 0.61
C GLN A 19 -37.07 -11.39 1.23
N PHE A 20 -36.00 -10.62 1.32
CA PHE A 20 -34.99 -10.78 2.36
C PHE A 20 -35.69 -10.62 3.72
N GLN A 21 -35.84 -11.72 4.46
CA GLN A 21 -36.15 -11.65 5.88
C GLN A 21 -34.83 -11.52 6.62
N GLY A 22 -34.33 -10.29 6.70
CA GLY A 22 -33.04 -10.00 7.31
C GLY A 22 -32.98 -10.29 8.82
N PRO A 23 -31.76 -10.40 9.38
CA PRO A 23 -31.52 -10.30 10.83
C PRO A 23 -32.06 -8.96 11.40
N PRO A 24 -32.16 -8.78 12.74
CA PRO A 24 -32.81 -7.62 13.37
C PRO A 24 -32.41 -6.29 12.70
N ALA A 25 -33.37 -5.35 12.62
CA ALA A 25 -33.22 -4.07 11.93
C ALA A 25 -31.83 -3.46 12.17
N LEU A 26 -30.99 -3.52 11.14
CA LEU A 26 -29.65 -2.95 11.14
C LEU A 26 -29.77 -1.42 11.19
N ASP A 27 -28.81 -0.75 11.83
CA ASP A 27 -28.84 0.70 11.92
C ASP A 27 -28.64 1.33 10.53
N GLU A 28 -29.22 2.51 10.33
CA GLU A 28 -29.05 3.31 9.11
C GLU A 28 -28.47 4.70 9.43
N PRO A 29 -27.71 5.30 8.50
CA PRO A 29 -27.41 6.72 8.59
C PRO A 29 -28.70 7.53 8.46
N ILE A 30 -28.67 8.77 8.93
CA ILE A 30 -29.81 9.70 8.85
C ILE A 30 -29.50 10.84 7.88
N LEU A 31 -30.50 11.29 7.14
CA LEU A 31 -30.40 12.50 6.33
C LEU A 31 -30.69 13.74 7.19
N ARG A 32 -29.70 14.63 7.30
CA ARG A 32 -29.84 15.92 7.96
C ARG A 32 -29.33 17.02 7.06
N ASP A 33 -30.21 17.97 6.73
CA ASP A 33 -29.90 19.11 5.85
C ASP A 33 -29.30 18.69 4.49
N GLY A 34 -29.74 17.55 3.96
CA GLY A 34 -29.27 17.00 2.69
C GLY A 34 -27.90 16.33 2.73
N GLN A 35 -27.40 15.99 3.92
CA GLN A 35 -26.16 15.24 4.12
C GLN A 35 -26.42 13.98 4.93
N LEU A 36 -25.63 12.93 4.66
CA LEU A 36 -25.61 11.72 5.49
C LEU A 36 -24.93 12.02 6.83
N VAL A 37 -25.57 11.61 7.91
CA VAL A 37 -25.03 11.65 9.27
C VAL A 37 -25.05 10.23 9.82
N PHE A 38 -23.91 9.78 10.32
CA PHE A 38 -23.72 8.46 10.89
C PHE A 38 -23.78 8.61 12.42
N PRO A 39 -24.81 8.07 13.10
CA PRO A 39 -24.92 8.20 14.54
C PRO A 39 -23.83 7.42 15.28
N GLU A 40 -23.32 8.01 16.35
CA GLU A 40 -22.31 7.39 17.23
C GLU A 40 -22.77 6.00 17.72
N GLY A 41 -21.89 5.00 17.59
CA GLY A 41 -22.14 3.62 17.96
C GLY A 41 -23.16 2.86 17.10
N ALA A 42 -23.66 3.46 16.01
CA ALA A 42 -24.57 2.80 15.09
C ALA A 42 -23.85 1.65 14.34
N ARG A 43 -24.49 0.49 14.32
CA ARG A 43 -24.00 -0.71 13.65
C ARG A 43 -24.40 -0.70 12.18
N ILE A 44 -23.94 0.33 11.46
CA ILE A 44 -24.19 0.48 10.03
C ILE A 44 -23.59 -0.72 9.29
N PRO A 45 -24.37 -1.43 8.46
CA PRO A 45 -23.89 -2.64 7.82
C PRO A 45 -22.84 -2.35 6.74
N LYS A 46 -22.14 -3.40 6.34
CA LYS A 46 -21.13 -3.33 5.27
C LYS A 46 -21.78 -3.11 3.90
N SER A 47 -22.97 -3.66 3.72
CA SER A 47 -23.86 -3.36 2.61
C SER A 47 -24.22 -1.88 2.55
N MET A 48 -24.54 -1.36 1.36
CA MET A 48 -25.12 -0.03 1.25
C MET A 48 -26.54 -0.05 1.84
N THR A 49 -26.85 0.88 2.75
CA THR A 49 -28.18 1.03 3.35
C THR A 49 -29.16 1.68 2.37
N GLN A 50 -30.47 1.58 2.63
CA GLN A 50 -31.46 2.24 1.78
C GLN A 50 -31.28 3.76 1.82
N THR A 51 -31.01 4.35 2.98
CA THR A 51 -30.73 5.79 3.09
C THR A 51 -29.51 6.22 2.28
N GLU A 52 -28.45 5.41 2.20
CA GLU A 52 -27.29 5.69 1.34
C GLU A 52 -27.62 5.58 -0.15
N LEU A 53 -28.41 4.58 -0.56
CA LEU A 53 -28.88 4.42 -1.94
C LEU A 53 -29.75 5.60 -2.38
N ASP A 54 -30.66 6.05 -1.51
CA ASP A 54 -31.53 7.20 -1.73
C ASP A 54 -30.70 8.49 -1.83
N PHE A 55 -29.66 8.64 -0.99
CA PHE A 55 -28.73 9.78 -1.04
C PHE A 55 -27.96 9.84 -2.36
N LEU A 56 -27.56 8.68 -2.88
CA LEU A 56 -26.87 8.58 -4.17
C LEU A 56 -27.83 8.66 -5.38
N ASP A 57 -29.14 8.68 -5.16
CA ASP A 57 -30.15 8.57 -6.21
C ASP A 57 -29.91 7.35 -7.13
N GLY A 58 -29.48 6.24 -6.50
CA GLY A 58 -29.11 4.99 -7.17
C GLY A 58 -27.88 5.06 -8.07
N GLN A 59 -27.11 6.16 -8.05
CA GLN A 59 -25.85 6.27 -8.79
C GLN A 59 -24.70 5.59 -8.03
N LEU A 60 -23.79 4.97 -8.77
CA LEU A 60 -22.51 4.54 -8.20
C LEU A 60 -21.64 5.76 -7.87
N ILE A 61 -20.66 5.58 -6.99
CA ILE A 61 -19.59 6.56 -6.82
C ILE A 61 -18.69 6.42 -8.05
N GLN A 62 -18.71 7.42 -8.92
CA GLN A 62 -18.08 7.34 -10.25
C GLN A 62 -16.80 8.15 -10.39
N VAL A 63 -16.48 9.01 -9.41
CA VAL A 63 -15.29 9.84 -9.49
C VAL A 63 -14.30 9.33 -8.45
N PRO A 64 -13.23 8.63 -8.88
CA PRO A 64 -12.09 8.43 -8.00
C PRO A 64 -11.68 9.77 -7.41
N ARG A 65 -11.33 9.77 -6.11
CA ARG A 65 -10.56 10.86 -5.51
C ARG A 65 -9.34 11.15 -6.40
N GLY A 66 -8.76 12.34 -6.23
CA GLY A 66 -7.53 12.76 -6.91
C GLY A 66 -6.56 11.60 -7.16
N VAL A 67 -5.97 11.58 -8.35
CA VAL A 67 -5.08 10.51 -8.80
C VAL A 67 -3.66 11.04 -8.70
N THR A 68 -2.76 10.28 -8.07
CA THR A 68 -1.32 10.57 -8.09
C THR A 68 -0.66 9.75 -9.21
N PRO A 69 0.59 10.03 -9.61
CA PRO A 69 1.40 9.00 -10.27
C PRO A 69 1.58 7.78 -9.35
N PRO A 70 1.87 6.58 -9.93
CA PRO A 70 2.30 5.43 -9.13
C PRO A 70 3.63 5.73 -8.40
N PRO A 71 3.97 4.96 -7.35
CA PRO A 71 5.28 5.05 -6.71
C PRO A 71 6.41 4.84 -7.74
N PRO A 72 7.47 5.67 -7.75
CA PRO A 72 8.58 5.53 -8.71
C PRO A 72 9.38 4.23 -8.50
N GLY A 73 9.36 3.65 -7.30
CA GLY A 73 9.83 2.29 -7.02
C GLY A 73 11.25 2.21 -6.46
N PRO A 74 11.78 0.98 -6.23
CA PRO A 74 11.14 -0.33 -6.41
C PRO A 74 9.96 -0.53 -5.45
N ILE A 75 8.88 -1.19 -5.89
CA ILE A 75 7.67 -1.38 -5.07
C ILE A 75 7.43 -2.86 -4.76
N ARG A 76 7.07 -3.15 -3.51
CA ARG A 76 6.69 -4.49 -3.03
C ARG A 76 5.42 -4.39 -2.18
N SER A 77 4.39 -5.15 -2.51
CA SER A 77 3.20 -5.22 -1.67
C SER A 77 3.48 -5.91 -0.32
N ALA A 78 2.81 -5.47 0.74
CA ALA A 78 2.88 -6.08 2.06
C ALA A 78 1.75 -7.11 2.23
N SER A 79 2.10 -8.36 2.50
CA SER A 79 1.13 -9.43 2.73
C SER A 79 0.74 -9.57 4.20
N GLU A 80 -0.47 -10.08 4.47
CA GLU A 80 -1.03 -10.11 5.83
C GLU A 80 -0.40 -11.16 6.76
N TYR A 81 0.36 -12.10 6.21
CA TYR A 81 1.06 -13.12 6.98
C TYR A 81 2.51 -12.74 7.30
N GLU A 82 2.99 -11.59 6.84
CA GLU A 82 4.26 -10.99 7.25
C GLU A 82 4.20 -10.48 8.70
N ASN A 83 5.35 -10.03 9.22
CA ASN A 83 5.39 -9.39 10.53
C ASN A 83 4.63 -8.04 10.48
N MET A 84 3.80 -7.82 11.49
CA MET A 84 2.95 -6.64 11.64
C MET A 84 3.45 -5.78 12.78
N ALA A 85 3.58 -4.48 12.53
CA ALA A 85 3.76 -3.47 13.59
C ALA A 85 2.45 -3.30 14.38
N GLY A 86 1.31 -3.47 13.72
CA GLY A 86 0.03 -3.38 14.38
C GLY A 86 -1.17 -3.61 13.48
N ILE A 87 -2.34 -3.53 14.10
CA ILE A 87 -3.65 -3.66 13.47
C ILE A 87 -4.46 -2.39 13.73
N LEU A 88 -5.03 -1.82 12.69
CA LEU A 88 -5.92 -0.67 12.75
C LEU A 88 -7.36 -1.15 12.95
N LEU A 89 -8.09 -0.45 13.82
CA LEU A 89 -9.50 -0.65 14.13
C LEU A 89 -10.22 0.71 14.07
N ALA A 90 -11.52 0.72 13.76
CA ALA A 90 -12.37 1.89 13.90
C ALA A 90 -13.40 1.64 15.01
N TRP A 91 -13.55 2.58 15.95
CA TRP A 91 -14.37 2.38 17.16
C TRP A 91 -15.87 2.63 16.94
N GLU A 92 -16.44 2.06 15.87
CA GLU A 92 -17.79 2.37 15.39
C GLU A 92 -18.77 1.22 15.70
N GLY A 93 -19.21 1.12 16.95
CA GLY A 93 -20.00 -0.03 17.41
C GLY A 93 -19.18 -1.30 17.62
N TYR A 94 -19.85 -2.45 17.81
CA TYR A 94 -19.21 -3.77 18.05
C TYR A 94 -18.10 -3.79 19.12
N SER A 95 -18.16 -2.89 20.10
CA SER A 95 -17.08 -2.65 21.09
C SER A 95 -16.62 -3.91 21.83
N SER A 96 -17.52 -4.87 22.09
CA SER A 96 -17.15 -6.15 22.71
C SER A 96 -16.23 -6.99 21.83
N ILE A 97 -16.45 -7.05 20.52
CA ILE A 97 -15.61 -7.79 19.59
C ILE A 97 -14.29 -7.04 19.40
N LEU A 98 -14.34 -5.72 19.16
CA LEU A 98 -13.15 -4.87 19.03
C LEU A 98 -12.24 -4.97 20.26
N SER A 99 -12.80 -4.99 21.47
CA SER A 99 -12.02 -5.13 22.71
C SER A 99 -11.34 -6.51 22.83
N GLN A 100 -12.02 -7.58 22.42
CA GLN A 100 -11.44 -8.94 22.42
C GLN A 100 -10.33 -9.09 21.38
N MET A 101 -10.55 -8.54 20.17
CA MET A 101 -9.52 -8.49 19.13
C MET A 101 -8.30 -7.72 19.65
N ALA A 102 -8.51 -6.53 20.21
CA ALA A 102 -7.43 -5.72 20.75
C ALA A 102 -6.66 -6.45 21.86
N ALA A 103 -7.36 -7.15 22.76
CA ALA A 103 -6.73 -7.94 23.80
C ALA A 103 -5.81 -9.02 23.24
N ALA A 104 -6.29 -9.81 22.28
CA ALA A 104 -5.48 -10.85 21.65
C ALA A 104 -4.31 -10.28 20.82
N ILE A 105 -4.54 -9.22 20.02
CA ILE A 105 -3.50 -8.60 19.18
C ILE A 105 -2.35 -8.06 20.04
N THR A 106 -2.67 -7.35 21.12
CA THR A 106 -1.65 -6.73 21.99
C THR A 106 -0.91 -7.73 22.88
N THR A 107 -1.44 -8.92 23.11
CA THR A 107 -0.85 -9.91 24.05
C THR A 107 -0.29 -11.14 23.35
N VAL A 108 -1.06 -11.79 22.49
CA VAL A 108 -0.64 -12.99 21.74
C VAL A 108 0.03 -12.59 20.43
N GLY A 109 -0.50 -11.56 19.77
CA GLY A 109 0.07 -11.02 18.53
C GLY A 109 1.32 -10.17 18.73
N ASP A 110 1.60 -9.71 19.96
CA ASP A 110 2.70 -8.80 20.30
C ASP A 110 2.81 -7.63 19.33
N ALA A 111 1.68 -6.97 19.07
CA ALA A 111 1.56 -5.89 18.10
C ALA A 111 0.69 -4.75 18.63
N LYS A 112 0.91 -3.54 18.10
CA LYS A 112 0.11 -2.36 18.45
C LYS A 112 -1.31 -2.49 17.90
N VAL A 113 -2.28 -1.89 18.59
CA VAL A 113 -3.62 -1.62 18.05
C VAL A 113 -3.78 -0.13 17.86
N PHE A 114 -4.12 0.29 16.64
CA PHE A 114 -4.37 1.67 16.29
C PHE A 114 -5.88 1.88 16.17
N ILE A 115 -6.48 2.60 17.11
CA ILE A 115 -7.94 2.70 17.22
C ILE A 115 -8.39 4.10 16.80
N ALA A 116 -9.01 4.20 15.63
CA ALA A 116 -9.68 5.43 15.18
C ALA A 116 -10.89 5.73 16.06
N CYS A 117 -10.95 6.96 16.57
CA CYS A 117 -12.00 7.44 17.46
C CYS A 117 -12.41 8.86 17.05
N ASP A 118 -13.70 9.18 17.16
CA ASP A 118 -14.30 10.47 16.83
C ASP A 118 -13.86 11.60 17.75
N SER A 119 -13.45 11.28 18.99
CA SER A 119 -13.07 12.27 19.98
C SER A 119 -12.11 11.74 21.05
N ASN A 120 -11.49 12.64 21.79
CA ASN A 120 -10.70 12.29 22.97
C ASN A 120 -11.51 11.54 24.05
N ASN A 121 -12.81 11.85 24.18
CA ASN A 121 -13.67 11.15 25.14
C ASN A 121 -13.89 9.69 24.72
N GLU A 122 -14.16 9.47 23.44
CA GLU A 122 -14.28 8.12 22.90
C GLU A 122 -12.96 7.36 22.99
N ALA A 123 -11.84 7.98 22.63
CA ALA A 123 -10.51 7.38 22.75
C ALA A 123 -10.25 6.84 24.17
N ASN A 124 -10.62 7.60 25.20
CA ASN A 124 -10.53 7.15 26.59
C ASN A 124 -11.44 5.95 26.88
N THR A 125 -12.68 5.95 26.37
CA THR A 125 -13.61 4.83 26.52
C THR A 125 -13.11 3.58 25.80
N ALA A 126 -12.69 3.70 24.55
CA ALA A 126 -12.14 2.61 23.74
C ALA A 126 -10.94 1.97 24.44
N ARG A 127 -9.96 2.79 24.84
CA ARG A 127 -8.77 2.33 25.57
C ARG A 127 -9.14 1.57 26.85
N ASN A 128 -10.04 2.12 27.67
CA ASN A 128 -10.45 1.49 28.93
C ASN A 128 -11.20 0.16 28.70
N ASN A 129 -12.02 0.08 27.65
CA ASN A 129 -12.72 -1.15 27.29
C ASN A 129 -11.74 -2.24 26.83
N CYS A 130 -10.76 -1.90 25.99
CA CYS A 130 -9.70 -2.84 25.57
C CYS A 130 -8.88 -3.35 26.77
N ILE A 131 -8.47 -2.46 27.68
CA ILE A 131 -7.74 -2.85 28.89
C ILE A 131 -8.59 -3.76 29.79
N SER A 132 -9.88 -3.45 29.93
CA SER A 132 -10.81 -4.28 30.70
C SER A 132 -11.02 -5.67 30.07
N ALA A 133 -10.85 -5.79 28.76
CA ALA A 133 -10.85 -7.06 28.04
C ALA A 133 -9.50 -7.80 28.09
N GLY A 134 -8.46 -7.20 28.66
CA GLY A 134 -7.14 -7.82 28.86
C GLY A 134 -6.04 -7.34 27.90
N ALA A 135 -6.28 -6.28 27.13
CA ALA A 135 -5.26 -5.71 26.26
C ALA A 135 -4.09 -5.09 27.04
N ASP A 136 -2.89 -5.21 26.48
CA ASP A 136 -1.69 -4.53 27.00
C ASP A 136 -1.85 -3.01 26.80
N PRO A 137 -1.87 -2.21 27.89
CA PRO A 137 -2.03 -0.76 27.81
C PRO A 137 -0.96 -0.03 27.00
N ASP A 138 0.25 -0.59 26.89
CA ASP A 138 1.39 0.02 26.19
C ASP A 138 1.31 -0.18 24.68
N ASN A 139 0.58 -1.20 24.23
CA ASN A 139 0.33 -1.50 22.82
C ASN A 139 -0.99 -0.91 22.30
N ILE A 140 -1.66 -0.01 23.04
CA ILE A 140 -2.88 0.68 22.58
C ILE A 140 -2.56 2.11 22.15
N VAL A 141 -2.73 2.40 20.87
CA VAL A 141 -2.58 3.73 20.27
C VAL A 141 -3.95 4.22 19.80
N THR A 142 -4.47 5.29 20.40
CA THR A 142 -5.73 5.90 19.96
C THR A 142 -5.47 7.02 18.97
N VAL A 143 -6.20 7.02 17.86
CA VAL A 143 -6.10 8.01 16.78
C VAL A 143 -7.39 8.82 16.75
N VAL A 144 -7.34 10.09 17.15
CA VAL A 144 -8.53 10.96 17.15
C VAL A 144 -8.80 11.48 15.74
N ARG A 145 -9.58 10.70 14.98
CA ARG A 145 -10.02 10.98 13.62
C ARG A 145 -11.36 10.32 13.42
N SER A 146 -12.37 11.13 13.08
CA SER A 146 -13.69 10.57 12.85
C SER A 146 -13.74 9.61 11.69
N THR A 147 -14.53 8.56 11.86
CA THR A 147 -14.93 7.61 10.83
C THR A 147 -16.43 7.70 10.61
N ASN A 148 -16.97 6.88 9.72
CA ASN A 148 -18.41 6.71 9.55
C ASN A 148 -18.84 5.30 9.94
N THR A 149 -17.96 4.31 9.73
CA THR A 149 -18.28 2.90 9.98
C THR A 149 -17.08 2.08 10.42
N VAL A 150 -17.36 0.92 11.02
CA VAL A 150 -16.36 -0.02 11.57
C VAL A 150 -15.52 -0.73 10.50
N TRP A 151 -15.92 -0.64 9.23
CA TRP A 151 -15.41 -1.47 8.13
C TRP A 151 -14.05 -0.99 7.57
N ILE A 152 -13.08 -0.73 8.47
CA ILE A 152 -11.77 -0.14 8.14
C ILE A 152 -10.95 -0.98 7.15
N ARG A 153 -11.26 -2.27 6.99
CA ARG A 153 -10.72 -3.09 5.91
C ARG A 153 -10.95 -2.47 4.53
N ASP A 154 -12.13 -1.88 4.35
CA ASP A 154 -12.58 -1.44 3.04
C ASP A 154 -12.04 -0.07 2.64
N TYR A 155 -11.64 0.77 3.61
CA TYR A 155 -11.24 2.16 3.39
C TYR A 155 -9.88 2.54 4.02
N GLY A 156 -9.35 1.69 4.90
CA GLY A 156 -8.12 1.95 5.64
C GLY A 156 -6.86 1.87 4.76
N PRO A 157 -5.68 2.13 5.34
CA PRO A 157 -4.45 2.26 4.59
C PRO A 157 -3.95 0.91 4.13
N ARG A 158 -3.92 0.69 2.82
CA ARG A 158 -3.33 -0.52 2.23
C ARG A 158 -1.84 -0.29 2.01
N TYR A 159 -1.02 -1.01 2.76
CA TYR A 159 0.43 -0.81 2.74
C TYR A 159 1.14 -1.55 1.60
N ALA A 160 2.20 -0.90 1.11
CA ALA A 160 3.28 -1.46 0.31
C ALA A 160 4.62 -0.88 0.81
N TYR A 161 5.73 -1.35 0.26
CA TYR A 161 7.07 -0.81 0.49
C TYR A 161 7.62 -0.22 -0.80
N GLU A 162 8.01 1.04 -0.75
CA GLU A 162 8.80 1.71 -1.79
C GLU A 162 10.26 1.74 -1.32
N GLY A 163 11.12 0.95 -1.96
CA GLY A 163 12.36 0.51 -1.34
C GLY A 163 12.05 -0.25 -0.05
N ASP A 164 12.62 0.22 1.05
CA ASP A 164 12.35 -0.29 2.39
C ASP A 164 11.38 0.60 3.21
N CYS A 165 10.85 1.68 2.62
CA CYS A 165 9.94 2.59 3.31
C CYS A 165 8.48 2.19 3.11
N ARG A 166 7.67 2.17 4.17
CA ARG A 166 6.23 1.93 4.08
C ARG A 166 5.52 3.09 3.38
N VAL A 167 4.67 2.74 2.44
CA VAL A 167 3.80 3.66 1.70
C VAL A 167 2.38 3.12 1.67
N ILE A 168 1.41 4.01 1.47
CA ILE A 168 -0.02 3.68 1.45
C ILE A 168 -0.54 3.83 0.03
N ILE A 169 -1.23 2.81 -0.46
CA ILE A 169 -1.97 2.84 -1.71
C ILE A 169 -3.45 3.07 -1.38
N ASP A 170 -3.95 4.28 -1.66
CA ASP A 170 -5.28 4.76 -1.31
C ASP A 170 -6.22 4.70 -2.53
N HIS A 171 -7.24 3.84 -2.47
CA HIS A 171 -8.32 3.80 -3.46
C HIS A 171 -9.49 4.69 -3.02
N THR A 172 -10.43 4.92 -3.93
CA THR A 172 -11.67 5.60 -3.58
C THR A 172 -12.65 4.62 -2.97
N TYR A 173 -13.09 4.86 -1.75
CA TYR A 173 -14.06 3.97 -1.10
C TYR A 173 -15.41 3.97 -1.84
N ASN A 174 -15.91 2.77 -2.13
CA ASN A 174 -17.16 2.50 -2.86
C ASN A 174 -18.45 2.74 -2.03
N ARG A 175 -18.40 3.58 -0.98
CA ARG A 175 -19.56 3.97 -0.16
C ARG A 175 -19.62 5.48 0.05
N PRO A 176 -20.81 6.08 0.21
CA PRO A 176 -20.96 7.52 0.44
C PRO A 176 -20.62 7.90 1.89
N ARG A 177 -19.45 7.44 2.35
CA ARG A 177 -18.92 7.53 3.71
C ARG A 177 -17.66 8.39 3.65
N PRO A 178 -17.79 9.74 3.67
CA PRO A 178 -16.70 10.64 3.35
C PRO A 178 -15.57 10.63 4.39
N ASN A 179 -15.87 10.38 5.67
CA ASN A 179 -14.84 10.31 6.72
C ASN A 179 -14.00 9.03 6.58
N ASP A 180 -14.66 7.89 6.35
CA ASP A 180 -14.02 6.61 6.04
C ASP A 180 -13.09 6.76 4.85
N ASN A 181 -13.64 7.27 3.74
CA ASN A 181 -12.86 7.50 2.53
C ASN A 181 -11.66 8.40 2.83
N ALA A 182 -11.79 9.45 3.65
CA ALA A 182 -10.74 10.45 3.94
C ALA A 182 -9.75 10.05 5.05
N TYR A 183 -9.81 8.80 5.52
CA TYR A 183 -8.97 8.35 6.63
C TYR A 183 -7.48 8.29 6.26
N ASN A 184 -7.16 7.73 5.08
CA ASN A 184 -5.78 7.47 4.66
C ASN A 184 -4.92 8.73 4.53
N SER A 185 -5.48 9.83 4.01
CA SER A 185 -4.75 11.11 3.92
C SER A 185 -4.38 11.68 5.28
N TYR A 186 -5.24 11.48 6.30
CA TYR A 186 -4.93 11.88 7.67
C TYR A 186 -3.90 10.93 8.28
N PHE A 187 -4.14 9.62 8.19
CA PHE A 187 -3.27 8.62 8.79
C PHE A 187 -1.85 8.68 8.21
N GLY A 188 -1.69 8.71 6.89
CA GLY A 188 -0.39 8.83 6.24
C GLY A 188 0.37 10.08 6.67
N SER A 189 -0.30 11.23 6.80
CA SER A 189 0.33 12.45 7.32
C SER A 189 0.72 12.37 8.80
N GLN A 190 -0.03 11.65 9.63
CA GLN A 190 0.29 11.52 11.06
C GLN A 190 1.49 10.60 11.30
N PHE A 191 1.66 9.57 10.47
CA PHE A 191 2.72 8.57 10.61
C PHE A 191 3.84 8.74 9.58
N ASN A 192 3.88 9.86 8.86
CA ASN A 192 4.87 10.13 7.81
C ASN A 192 4.97 9.02 6.74
N HIS A 193 3.85 8.37 6.40
CA HIS A 193 3.78 7.39 5.32
C HIS A 193 3.19 8.04 4.06
N PRO A 194 3.95 8.13 2.96
CA PRO A 194 3.45 8.65 1.70
C PRO A 194 2.18 7.94 1.22
N VAL A 195 1.26 8.71 0.62
CA VAL A 195 -0.02 8.18 0.12
C VAL A 195 -0.08 8.34 -1.39
N TYR A 196 -0.19 7.23 -2.10
CA TYR A 196 -0.38 7.16 -3.55
C TYR A 196 -1.82 6.79 -3.86
N GLN A 197 -2.50 7.64 -4.63
CA GLN A 197 -3.93 7.49 -4.90
C GLN A 197 -4.15 6.72 -6.20
N ILE A 198 -4.47 5.44 -6.07
CA ILE A 198 -4.75 4.54 -7.20
C ILE A 198 -6.11 4.91 -7.82
N PRO A 199 -6.24 4.98 -9.17
CA PRO A 199 -7.46 5.43 -9.84
C PRO A 199 -8.54 4.33 -9.92
N LEU A 200 -8.85 3.71 -8.77
CA LEU A 200 -9.88 2.69 -8.62
C LEU A 200 -10.90 3.09 -7.56
N VAL A 201 -12.17 2.76 -7.81
CA VAL A 201 -13.22 2.73 -6.80
C VAL A 201 -13.38 1.30 -6.32
N HIS A 202 -13.27 1.06 -5.01
CA HIS A 202 -13.23 -0.30 -4.46
C HIS A 202 -13.58 -0.33 -2.97
N GLY A 203 -14.10 -1.47 -2.49
CA GLY A 203 -14.05 -1.85 -1.08
C GLY A 203 -12.84 -2.74 -0.84
N GLY A 204 -11.88 -2.28 -0.05
CA GLY A 204 -10.59 -2.94 0.20
C GLY A 204 -10.65 -4.43 0.60
N GLY A 205 -11.73 -4.94 1.20
CA GLY A 205 -11.89 -6.38 1.45
C GLY A 205 -11.97 -7.24 0.17
N ASN A 206 -12.32 -6.66 -0.98
CA ASN A 206 -12.30 -7.36 -2.26
C ASN A 206 -10.90 -7.36 -2.93
N TYR A 207 -9.84 -7.49 -2.15
CA TYR A 207 -8.47 -7.63 -2.63
C TYR A 207 -7.57 -8.32 -1.59
N HIS A 208 -6.90 -9.40 -2.00
CA HIS A 208 -5.94 -10.15 -1.21
C HIS A 208 -4.66 -10.38 -2.02
N LEU A 209 -3.50 -10.44 -1.36
CA LEU A 209 -2.21 -10.65 -2.03
C LEU A 209 -1.24 -11.51 -1.21
N ASN A 210 -0.20 -12.01 -1.87
CA ASN A 210 0.98 -12.62 -1.24
C ASN A 210 2.21 -11.71 -1.37
N GLY A 211 3.27 -12.03 -0.62
CA GLY A 211 4.51 -11.26 -0.59
C GLY A 211 5.40 -11.41 -1.83
N VAL A 212 5.03 -12.28 -2.78
CA VAL A 212 5.83 -12.62 -3.97
C VAL A 212 5.18 -12.17 -5.29
N GLY A 213 4.23 -11.23 -5.23
CA GLY A 213 3.72 -10.52 -6.40
C GLY A 213 2.47 -11.15 -7.05
N VAL A 214 1.70 -11.98 -6.32
CA VAL A 214 0.40 -12.49 -6.76
C VAL A 214 -0.70 -11.88 -5.91
N SER A 215 -1.81 -11.51 -6.56
CA SER A 215 -3.01 -11.02 -5.88
C SER A 215 -4.28 -11.61 -6.48
N ALA A 216 -5.37 -11.48 -5.74
CA ALA A 216 -6.69 -11.96 -6.10
C ALA A 216 -7.76 -10.94 -5.70
N ALA A 217 -8.76 -10.79 -6.55
CA ALA A 217 -9.99 -10.05 -6.29
C ALA A 217 -11.15 -10.77 -6.97
N THR A 218 -12.39 -10.40 -6.65
CA THR A 218 -13.54 -10.82 -7.48
C THR A 218 -13.83 -9.83 -8.60
N GLU A 219 -14.53 -10.28 -9.63
CA GLU A 219 -15.00 -9.45 -10.75
C GLU A 219 -15.91 -8.27 -10.33
N LEU A 220 -16.32 -8.17 -9.06
CA LEU A 220 -16.98 -6.98 -8.51
C LEU A 220 -16.22 -5.70 -8.86
N ILE A 221 -14.88 -5.72 -8.86
CA ILE A 221 -14.06 -4.55 -9.20
C ILE A 221 -14.38 -3.96 -10.58
N VAL A 222 -14.78 -4.81 -11.54
CA VAL A 222 -15.16 -4.37 -12.90
C VAL A 222 -16.50 -3.64 -12.87
N ASN A 223 -17.46 -4.15 -12.08
CA ASN A 223 -18.78 -3.52 -11.93
C ASN A 223 -18.69 -2.17 -11.22
N GLU A 224 -17.75 -2.02 -10.28
CA GLU A 224 -17.52 -0.78 -9.55
C GLU A 224 -16.81 0.28 -10.39
N ASN A 225 -16.13 -0.12 -11.46
CA ASN A 225 -15.36 0.74 -12.35
C ASN A 225 -15.82 0.61 -13.82
N PRO A 226 -17.07 0.96 -14.17
CA PRO A 226 -17.66 0.70 -15.49
C PRO A 226 -16.96 1.44 -16.66
N GLY A 227 -16.09 2.41 -16.36
CA GLY A 227 -15.25 3.10 -17.34
C GLY A 227 -13.92 2.42 -17.66
N LEU A 228 -13.58 1.32 -16.98
CA LEU A 228 -12.31 0.62 -17.10
C LEU A 228 -12.53 -0.83 -17.56
N SER A 229 -11.63 -1.35 -18.40
CA SER A 229 -11.57 -2.79 -18.65
C SER A 229 -10.87 -3.52 -17.49
N ALA A 230 -11.15 -4.82 -17.35
CA ALA A 230 -10.43 -5.69 -16.40
C ALA A 230 -8.90 -5.59 -16.57
N SER A 231 -8.40 -5.53 -17.82
CA SER A 231 -6.96 -5.37 -18.08
C SER A 231 -6.38 -4.03 -17.62
N GLN A 232 -7.16 -2.94 -17.69
CA GLN A 232 -6.72 -1.63 -17.16
C GLN A 232 -6.68 -1.65 -15.63
N ILE A 233 -7.67 -2.28 -14.99
CA ILE A 233 -7.71 -2.44 -13.53
C ILE A 233 -6.49 -3.23 -13.05
N VAL A 234 -6.20 -4.38 -13.67
CA VAL A 234 -5.02 -5.20 -13.37
C VAL A 234 -3.72 -4.40 -13.62
N GLN A 235 -3.68 -3.59 -14.67
CA GLN A 235 -2.52 -2.72 -14.93
C GLN A 235 -2.30 -1.70 -13.80
N TYR A 236 -3.36 -1.11 -13.23
CA TYR A 236 -3.21 -0.21 -12.10
C TYR A 236 -2.64 -0.90 -10.87
N TRP A 237 -3.08 -2.11 -10.52
CA TRP A 237 -2.44 -2.86 -9.44
C TRP A 237 -0.98 -3.23 -9.77
N ARG A 238 -0.68 -3.54 -11.02
CA ARG A 238 0.71 -3.77 -11.45
C ARG A 238 1.58 -2.53 -11.24
N ASP A 239 1.09 -1.36 -11.65
CA ASP A 239 1.84 -0.09 -11.58
C ASP A 239 2.02 0.41 -10.13
N TYR A 240 0.99 0.25 -9.28
CA TYR A 240 0.99 0.80 -7.92
C TYR A 240 1.52 -0.18 -6.86
N GLN A 241 1.45 -1.48 -7.14
CA GLN A 241 1.65 -2.52 -6.13
C GLN A 241 2.54 -3.67 -6.61
N ASN A 242 2.96 -3.68 -7.88
CA ASN A 242 3.84 -4.69 -8.49
C ASN A 242 3.34 -6.12 -8.24
N VAL A 243 2.08 -6.35 -8.60
CA VAL A 243 1.42 -7.65 -8.52
C VAL A 243 0.84 -8.06 -9.87
N GLU A 244 0.64 -9.36 -10.03
CA GLU A 244 -0.27 -9.94 -11.02
C GLU A 244 -1.59 -10.32 -10.33
N THR A 245 -2.70 -9.75 -10.77
CA THR A 245 -4.01 -9.98 -10.14
C THR A 245 -4.86 -10.94 -10.93
N TYR A 246 -5.33 -11.99 -10.27
CA TYR A 246 -6.36 -12.87 -10.79
C TYR A 246 -7.76 -12.42 -10.36
N LEU A 247 -8.70 -12.32 -11.30
CA LEU A 247 -10.10 -12.00 -11.02
C LEU A 247 -10.94 -13.28 -10.98
N HIS A 248 -11.51 -13.57 -9.82
CA HIS A 248 -12.44 -14.68 -9.60
C HIS A 248 -13.88 -14.25 -9.80
N ASP A 249 -14.76 -15.20 -10.11
CA ASP A 249 -16.20 -14.97 -10.09
C ASP A 249 -16.66 -14.48 -8.71
N ALA A 250 -17.56 -13.50 -8.70
CA ALA A 250 -18.19 -13.01 -7.50
C ALA A 250 -19.34 -13.95 -7.05
N PHE A 251 -19.52 -14.13 -5.74
CA PHE A 251 -20.70 -14.82 -5.22
C PHE A 251 -22.00 -14.06 -5.58
N PRO A 252 -23.15 -14.75 -5.70
CA PRO A 252 -24.44 -14.08 -5.77
C PRO A 252 -24.69 -13.26 -4.50
N THR A 253 -25.27 -12.06 -4.65
CA THR A 253 -25.62 -11.18 -3.51
C THR A 253 -26.62 -11.78 -2.53
N SER A 254 -27.35 -12.82 -2.95
CA SER A 254 -28.24 -13.61 -2.08
C SER A 254 -27.49 -14.56 -1.14
N VAL A 255 -26.21 -14.84 -1.40
CA VAL A 255 -25.32 -15.66 -0.57
C VAL A 255 -24.43 -14.76 0.26
N ASP A 256 -23.73 -13.84 -0.41
CA ASP A 256 -22.86 -12.85 0.21
C ASP A 256 -23.13 -11.49 -0.43
N TYR A 257 -23.71 -10.57 0.35
CA TYR A 257 -24.10 -9.26 -0.18
C TYR A 257 -22.90 -8.48 -0.71
N THR A 258 -21.73 -8.63 -0.10
CA THR A 258 -20.55 -7.83 -0.41
C THR A 258 -19.90 -8.26 -1.72
N GLN A 259 -19.95 -9.56 -2.03
CA GLN A 259 -19.24 -10.19 -3.13
C GLN A 259 -17.70 -10.08 -3.02
N HIS A 260 -17.17 -9.83 -1.82
CA HIS A 260 -15.75 -9.64 -1.60
C HIS A 260 -14.97 -10.97 -1.58
N ILE A 261 -13.70 -10.91 -2.01
CA ILE A 261 -12.77 -12.06 -1.99
C ILE A 261 -12.47 -12.55 -0.57
N ASP A 262 -12.33 -11.64 0.41
CA ASP A 262 -12.00 -11.96 1.81
C ASP A 262 -13.12 -12.73 2.55
N MET A 263 -14.32 -12.77 1.98
CA MET A 263 -15.43 -13.53 2.52
C MET A 263 -15.32 -15.03 2.24
N TRP A 264 -14.46 -15.45 1.32
CA TRP A 264 -14.31 -16.88 0.97
C TRP A 264 -12.89 -17.34 0.65
N MET A 265 -11.91 -16.45 0.71
CA MET A 265 -10.50 -16.73 0.42
C MET A 265 -9.57 -15.96 1.35
N LEU A 266 -8.51 -16.62 1.80
CA LEU A 266 -7.38 -16.01 2.52
C LEU A 266 -6.06 -16.56 1.94
N ILE A 267 -5.21 -15.70 1.39
CA ILE A 267 -3.84 -16.10 1.00
C ILE A 267 -2.96 -16.04 2.25
N CYS A 268 -2.53 -17.20 2.76
CA CYS A 268 -1.92 -17.33 4.08
C CYS A 268 -0.41 -17.64 4.05
N GLY A 269 0.19 -17.58 2.87
CA GLY A 269 1.63 -17.72 2.61
C GLY A 269 1.92 -17.52 1.12
N ASP A 270 3.19 -17.58 0.73
CA ASP A 270 3.61 -17.29 -0.66
C ASP A 270 2.91 -18.21 -1.67
N GLU A 271 2.77 -19.49 -1.36
CA GLU A 271 2.09 -20.50 -2.18
C GLU A 271 1.08 -21.30 -1.34
N ARG A 272 0.41 -20.63 -0.40
CA ARG A 272 -0.56 -21.25 0.53
C ARG A 272 -1.82 -20.44 0.61
N ILE A 273 -2.96 -21.11 0.54
CA ILE A 273 -4.26 -20.44 0.50
C ILE A 273 -5.32 -21.25 1.23
N ILE A 274 -6.24 -20.55 1.88
CA ILE A 274 -7.44 -21.11 2.49
C ILE A 274 -8.62 -20.66 1.65
N ILE A 275 -9.44 -21.60 1.20
CA ILE A 275 -10.65 -21.34 0.42
C ILE A 275 -11.84 -21.98 1.14
N SER A 276 -12.98 -21.30 1.14
CA SER A 276 -14.23 -21.87 1.69
C SER A 276 -14.64 -23.16 0.97
N ASP A 277 -15.35 -24.03 1.69
CA ASP A 277 -15.93 -25.28 1.20
C ASP A 277 -17.40 -25.34 1.64
N TRP A 278 -18.33 -25.80 0.81
CA TRP A 278 -19.76 -25.74 1.11
C TRP A 278 -20.38 -27.13 1.32
N PRO A 279 -20.02 -27.86 2.39
CA PRO A 279 -20.30 -29.29 2.52
C PRO A 279 -21.80 -29.63 2.59
N THR A 280 -22.64 -28.70 3.05
CA THR A 280 -24.12 -28.88 3.12
C THR A 280 -24.87 -28.17 2.00
N GLN A 281 -24.16 -27.44 1.15
CA GLN A 281 -24.71 -26.68 0.02
C GLN A 281 -23.94 -27.00 -1.27
N SER A 282 -23.47 -28.25 -1.41
CA SER A 282 -22.66 -28.67 -2.54
C SER A 282 -23.42 -28.57 -3.88
N GLY A 283 -22.71 -28.19 -4.94
CA GLY A 283 -23.21 -27.98 -6.28
C GLY A 283 -23.90 -26.63 -6.50
N THR A 284 -24.00 -25.78 -5.48
CA THR A 284 -24.46 -24.39 -5.62
C THR A 284 -23.42 -23.53 -6.35
N THR A 285 -23.81 -22.32 -6.78
CA THR A 285 -22.91 -21.41 -7.51
C THR A 285 -21.65 -21.07 -6.70
N GLN A 286 -21.82 -20.72 -5.42
CA GLN A 286 -20.69 -20.39 -4.53
C GLN A 286 -19.77 -21.59 -4.27
N ASP A 287 -20.31 -22.81 -4.20
CA ASP A 287 -19.53 -24.05 -4.09
C ASP A 287 -18.66 -24.26 -5.32
N GLN A 288 -19.25 -24.12 -6.52
CA GLN A 288 -18.53 -24.24 -7.79
C GLN A 288 -17.43 -23.19 -7.94
N ILE A 289 -17.68 -21.95 -7.51
CA ILE A 289 -16.66 -20.88 -7.51
C ILE A 289 -15.48 -21.27 -6.61
N CYS A 290 -15.74 -21.72 -5.39
CA CYS A 290 -14.71 -22.17 -4.45
C CYS A 290 -13.94 -23.40 -4.97
N ASP A 291 -14.62 -24.38 -5.57
CA ASP A 291 -14.00 -25.58 -6.14
C ASP A 291 -13.10 -25.25 -7.34
N ASN A 292 -13.57 -24.38 -8.23
CA ASN A 292 -12.79 -23.92 -9.37
C ASN A 292 -11.54 -23.14 -8.91
N ALA A 293 -11.68 -22.26 -7.91
CA ALA A 293 -10.56 -21.52 -7.33
C ALA A 293 -9.54 -22.47 -6.70
N ALA A 294 -9.98 -23.46 -5.92
CA ALA A 294 -9.06 -24.46 -5.36
C ALA A 294 -8.32 -25.25 -6.44
N ALA A 295 -9.03 -25.78 -7.43
CA ALA A 295 -8.41 -26.50 -8.53
C ALA A 295 -7.42 -25.64 -9.32
N TYR A 296 -7.70 -24.34 -9.47
CA TYR A 296 -6.79 -23.38 -10.09
C TYR A 296 -5.48 -23.25 -9.30
N TYR A 297 -5.54 -22.96 -8.00
CA TYR A 297 -4.33 -22.79 -7.16
C TYR A 297 -3.57 -24.10 -6.96
N GLU A 298 -4.25 -25.23 -6.81
CA GLU A 298 -3.60 -26.56 -6.84
C GLU A 298 -2.86 -26.79 -8.17
N GLY A 299 -3.46 -26.37 -9.29
CA GLY A 299 -2.85 -26.41 -10.62
C GLY A 299 -1.60 -25.53 -10.77
N LEU A 300 -1.49 -24.46 -9.97
CA LEU A 300 -0.28 -23.65 -9.84
C LEU A 300 0.77 -24.27 -8.90
N GLY A 301 0.43 -25.37 -8.20
CA GLY A 301 1.31 -26.04 -7.24
C GLY A 301 1.19 -25.51 -5.81
N TRP A 302 0.18 -24.68 -5.51
CA TRP A 302 -0.01 -24.14 -4.16
C TRP A 302 -0.62 -25.17 -3.22
N GLU A 303 -0.34 -25.03 -1.92
CA GLU A 303 -1.04 -25.79 -0.88
C GLU A 303 -2.40 -25.14 -0.60
N VAL A 304 -3.48 -25.85 -0.94
CA VAL A 304 -4.85 -25.39 -0.72
C VAL A 304 -5.46 -26.06 0.49
N PHE A 305 -5.92 -25.24 1.43
CA PHE A 305 -6.65 -25.66 2.63
C PHE A 305 -8.12 -25.24 2.52
N ARG A 306 -9.00 -25.98 3.19
CA ARG A 306 -10.44 -25.80 3.07
C ARG A 306 -11.07 -25.58 4.44
N THR A 307 -11.90 -24.55 4.57
CA THR A 307 -12.73 -24.31 5.77
C THR A 307 -14.20 -24.36 5.40
N PRO A 308 -15.08 -24.94 6.25
CA PRO A 308 -16.50 -25.01 5.93
C PRO A 308 -17.12 -23.61 5.84
N ALA A 309 -18.08 -23.41 4.96
CA ALA A 309 -18.90 -22.21 4.86
C ALA A 309 -20.37 -22.59 4.81
N PHE A 310 -21.22 -21.70 5.30
CA PHE A 310 -22.67 -21.89 5.35
C PHE A 310 -23.39 -20.58 5.13
N ALA A 311 -24.48 -20.60 4.37
CA ALA A 311 -25.31 -19.44 4.14
C ALA A 311 -26.78 -19.79 4.34
N SER A 312 -27.45 -19.01 5.19
CA SER A 312 -28.87 -19.17 5.50
C SER A 312 -29.47 -17.83 5.89
N GLY A 313 -30.70 -17.56 5.42
CA GLY A 313 -31.40 -16.30 5.74
C GLY A 313 -30.64 -15.04 5.28
N GLY A 314 -29.77 -15.17 4.27
CA GLY A 314 -28.92 -14.08 3.79
C GLY A 314 -27.74 -13.72 4.70
N VAL A 315 -27.45 -14.55 5.70
CA VAL A 315 -26.24 -14.47 6.53
C VAL A 315 -25.21 -15.47 5.99
N HIS A 316 -23.99 -14.99 5.75
CA HIS A 316 -22.85 -15.80 5.34
C HIS A 316 -21.94 -16.08 6.54
N TYR A 317 -21.89 -17.32 6.98
CA TYR A 317 -21.00 -17.81 8.02
C TYR A 317 -19.73 -18.36 7.37
N THR A 318 -18.67 -17.57 7.40
CA THR A 318 -17.36 -17.89 6.81
C THR A 318 -16.27 -17.91 7.87
N TYR A 319 -15.25 -18.75 7.68
CA TYR A 319 -14.05 -18.74 8.51
C TYR A 319 -12.84 -18.14 7.82
N THR A 320 -12.90 -17.84 6.52
CA THR A 320 -11.77 -17.19 5.83
C THR A 320 -11.61 -15.73 6.22
N ASN A 321 -12.68 -15.09 6.72
CA ASN A 321 -12.69 -13.71 7.20
C ASN A 321 -12.09 -13.59 8.63
N MET A 322 -10.96 -14.28 8.82
CA MET A 322 -10.12 -14.33 10.01
C MET A 322 -9.02 -13.26 9.95
N VAL A 323 -8.34 -12.98 11.06
CA VAL A 323 -7.23 -12.02 11.11
C VAL A 323 -5.95 -12.74 11.48
N VAL A 324 -4.87 -12.49 10.74
CA VAL A 324 -3.53 -13.03 11.02
C VAL A 324 -2.65 -11.90 11.50
N CYS A 325 -2.01 -12.03 12.66
CA CYS A 325 -1.11 -11.01 13.18
C CYS A 325 0.06 -11.68 13.89
N ASN A 326 1.24 -11.68 13.28
CA ASN A 326 2.43 -12.33 13.84
C ASN A 326 2.16 -13.79 14.24
N GLY A 327 2.27 -14.10 15.54
CA GLY A 327 1.98 -15.41 16.12
C GLY A 327 0.50 -15.70 16.38
N LEU A 328 -0.41 -14.77 16.11
CA LEU A 328 -1.85 -14.88 16.39
C LEU A 328 -2.68 -15.15 15.13
N ILE A 329 -3.72 -15.97 15.28
CA ILE A 329 -4.85 -16.05 14.36
C ILE A 329 -6.14 -15.81 15.15
N LEU A 330 -6.90 -14.78 14.77
CA LEU A 330 -8.26 -14.55 15.24
C LEU A 330 -9.24 -15.23 14.31
N LEU A 331 -9.78 -16.38 14.74
CA LEU A 331 -10.71 -17.19 13.97
C LEU A 331 -12.15 -16.92 14.43
N PRO A 332 -13.12 -16.67 13.53
CA PRO A 332 -14.50 -16.52 13.97
C PRO A 332 -15.06 -17.84 14.53
N GLU A 333 -15.97 -17.70 15.48
CA GLU A 333 -16.84 -18.77 16.00
C GLU A 333 -18.31 -18.32 15.89
N TYR A 334 -19.22 -19.26 15.74
CA TYR A 334 -20.63 -18.98 15.52
C TYR A 334 -21.55 -19.85 16.39
N ASN A 335 -22.40 -19.21 17.20
CA ASN A 335 -23.38 -19.94 18.01
C ASN A 335 -24.60 -20.40 17.21
N ASP A 336 -24.89 -19.74 16.08
CA ASP A 336 -26.09 -19.99 15.28
C ASP A 336 -25.97 -21.22 14.36
N ILE A 337 -24.77 -21.77 14.21
CA ILE A 337 -24.51 -22.96 13.39
C ILE A 337 -23.87 -24.07 14.22
N SER A 338 -23.68 -25.24 13.59
CA SER A 338 -23.07 -26.38 14.28
C SER A 338 -21.63 -26.07 14.68
N ASN A 339 -21.30 -26.27 15.96
CA ASN A 339 -19.93 -26.19 16.47
C ASN A 339 -18.95 -27.18 15.81
N THR A 340 -19.46 -28.15 15.04
CA THR A 340 -18.63 -29.01 14.21
C THR A 340 -17.89 -28.21 13.14
N TYR A 341 -18.51 -27.16 12.61
CA TYR A 341 -17.87 -26.28 11.63
C TYR A 341 -16.75 -25.46 12.27
N ASP A 342 -16.95 -24.92 13.47
CA ASP A 342 -15.90 -24.19 14.19
C ASP A 342 -14.66 -25.07 14.42
N ASN A 343 -14.88 -26.32 14.84
CA ASN A 343 -13.80 -27.28 15.06
C ASN A 343 -13.09 -27.69 13.77
N GLN A 344 -13.83 -27.87 12.66
CA GLN A 344 -13.26 -28.18 11.34
C GLN A 344 -12.43 -27.01 10.80
N ALA A 345 -12.95 -25.79 10.91
CA ALA A 345 -12.25 -24.58 10.50
C ALA A 345 -10.96 -24.39 11.28
N LYS A 346 -11.02 -24.53 12.62
CA LYS A 346 -9.84 -24.45 13.47
C LYS A 346 -8.76 -25.46 13.07
N ALA A 347 -9.12 -26.72 12.88
CA ALA A 347 -8.17 -27.75 12.48
C ALA A 347 -7.53 -27.46 11.10
N ALA A 348 -8.30 -26.97 10.14
CA ALA A 348 -7.77 -26.61 8.82
C ALA A 348 -6.81 -25.40 8.90
N VAL A 349 -7.15 -24.41 9.72
CA VAL A 349 -6.36 -23.19 9.91
C VAL A 349 -5.05 -23.47 10.65
N GLU A 350 -5.08 -24.31 11.70
CA GLU A 350 -3.87 -24.78 12.40
C GLU A 350 -2.94 -25.57 11.47
N ALA A 351 -3.49 -26.31 10.50
CA ALA A 351 -2.71 -27.02 9.49
C ALA A 351 -2.12 -26.07 8.44
N ALA A 352 -2.87 -25.04 8.02
CA ALA A 352 -2.44 -24.07 7.02
C ALA A 352 -1.31 -23.15 7.52
N MET A 353 -1.38 -22.75 8.79
CA MET A 353 -0.48 -21.79 9.42
C MET A 353 0.10 -22.33 10.73
N PRO A 354 0.96 -23.37 10.67
CA PRO A 354 1.49 -24.02 11.86
C PRO A 354 2.36 -23.06 12.69
N GLY A 355 2.29 -23.19 14.02
CA GLY A 355 3.09 -22.39 14.96
C GLY A 355 2.43 -21.08 15.40
N ARG A 356 1.25 -20.75 14.87
CA ARG A 356 0.41 -19.64 15.35
C ARG A 356 -0.63 -20.12 16.37
N GLU A 357 -0.93 -19.28 17.34
CA GLU A 357 -2.00 -19.50 18.32
C GLU A 357 -3.35 -19.05 17.75
N VAL A 358 -4.33 -19.96 17.75
CA VAL A 358 -5.70 -19.67 17.29
C VAL A 358 -6.57 -19.26 18.48
N VAL A 359 -7.05 -18.02 18.45
CA VAL A 359 -8.03 -17.47 19.39
C VAL A 359 -9.36 -17.33 18.67
N GLN A 360 -10.41 -17.96 19.21
CA GLN A 360 -11.75 -17.88 18.64
C GLN A 360 -12.57 -16.75 19.26
N ILE A 361 -13.27 -15.99 18.42
CA ILE A 361 -14.17 -14.91 18.85
C ILE A 361 -15.54 -15.12 18.21
N VAL A 362 -16.58 -15.10 19.04
CA VAL A 362 -17.97 -15.19 18.61
C VAL A 362 -18.35 -14.00 17.71
N CYS A 363 -18.74 -14.27 16.47
CA CYS A 363 -18.94 -13.25 15.44
C CYS A 363 -20.36 -13.20 14.85
N ASP A 364 -21.35 -13.90 15.44
CA ASP A 364 -22.73 -13.92 14.93
C ASP A 364 -23.25 -12.50 14.62
N SER A 365 -23.03 -11.55 15.53
CA SER A 365 -23.49 -10.15 15.36
C SER A 365 -22.85 -9.39 14.18
N LEU A 366 -21.61 -9.73 13.81
CA LEU A 366 -20.97 -9.15 12.62
C LEU A 366 -21.50 -9.81 11.35
N ALA A 367 -21.65 -11.14 11.37
CA ALA A 367 -22.13 -11.91 10.22
C ALA A 367 -23.52 -11.42 9.76
N TYR A 368 -24.39 -11.05 10.71
CA TYR A 368 -25.68 -10.42 10.43
C TYR A 368 -25.59 -9.11 9.62
N SER A 369 -24.44 -8.44 9.66
CA SER A 369 -24.14 -7.17 8.99
C SER A 369 -23.29 -7.34 7.73
N ALA A 370 -23.23 -8.57 7.20
CA ALA A 370 -22.52 -8.97 5.99
C ALA A 370 -20.99 -8.82 6.05
N GLY A 371 -20.38 -8.97 7.23
CA GLY A 371 -18.92 -9.02 7.41
C GLY A 371 -18.51 -9.80 8.66
N VAL A 372 -17.22 -10.01 8.87
CA VAL A 372 -16.68 -10.66 10.09
C VAL A 372 -15.46 -9.88 10.61
N MET A 373 -14.43 -10.53 11.18
CA MET A 373 -13.31 -9.83 11.82
C MET A 373 -12.35 -9.20 10.83
N HIS A 374 -12.05 -9.86 9.71
CA HIS A 374 -11.17 -9.30 8.69
C HIS A 374 -11.73 -8.01 8.09
N CYS A 375 -13.07 -7.90 7.98
CA CYS A 375 -13.75 -6.69 7.49
C CYS A 375 -13.62 -5.47 8.42
N ILE A 376 -13.25 -5.65 9.69
CA ILE A 376 -13.18 -4.57 10.69
C ILE A 376 -11.77 -4.29 11.18
N CYS A 377 -10.76 -4.78 10.46
CA CYS A 377 -9.37 -4.50 10.74
C CYS A 377 -8.58 -4.15 9.48
N MET A 378 -7.45 -3.47 9.64
CA MET A 378 -6.48 -3.24 8.57
C MET A 378 -5.06 -3.45 9.09
N HIS A 379 -4.24 -4.16 8.34
CA HIS A 379 -2.87 -4.48 8.72
C HIS A 379 -1.94 -3.29 8.52
N MET A 380 -1.04 -3.06 9.48
CA MET A 380 0.13 -2.20 9.32
C MET A 380 1.39 -3.07 9.45
N PRO A 381 2.12 -3.29 8.35
CA PRO A 381 3.27 -4.19 8.37
C PRO A 381 4.42 -3.56 9.15
N ALA A 382 5.32 -4.42 9.63
CA ALA A 382 6.52 -3.99 10.36
C ALA A 382 7.40 -3.08 9.51
N HIS A 383 8.11 -2.15 10.14
CA HIS A 383 9.14 -1.38 9.45
C HIS A 383 10.24 -2.32 8.91
N ALA A 384 10.74 -2.09 7.69
CA ALA A 384 11.71 -2.99 7.06
C ALA A 384 13.14 -2.82 7.62
N GLY A 385 13.49 -1.65 8.16
CA GLY A 385 14.84 -1.36 8.69
C GLY A 385 15.12 -1.89 10.10
N GLY A 386 14.11 -2.49 10.75
CA GLY A 386 14.19 -2.81 12.17
C GLY A 386 14.41 -1.54 13.00
N VAL A 387 15.49 -1.53 13.79
CA VAL A 387 15.87 -0.39 14.67
C VAL A 387 16.55 0.77 13.96
N ASN A 388 16.92 0.62 12.68
CA ASN A 388 17.52 1.72 11.93
C ASN A 388 16.46 2.31 11.01
N PRO A 389 16.39 3.64 10.86
CA PRO A 389 15.48 4.26 9.91
C PRO A 389 15.83 3.84 8.48
N THR A 390 14.82 3.82 7.61
CA THR A 390 15.00 3.57 6.18
C THR A 390 14.79 4.84 5.38
N THR A 391 15.38 4.87 4.19
CA THR A 391 15.09 5.89 3.18
C THR A 391 14.83 5.21 1.86
N CYS A 392 14.14 5.88 0.94
CA CYS A 392 14.09 5.49 -0.45
C CYS A 392 14.46 6.68 -1.33
N LEU A 393 15.47 6.50 -2.16
CA LEU A 393 15.85 7.46 -3.20
C LEU A 393 14.89 7.31 -4.38
N GLN A 394 13.93 8.22 -4.48
CA GLN A 394 12.84 8.15 -5.46
C GLN A 394 13.24 8.60 -6.86
N THR A 395 14.33 9.37 -6.97
CA THR A 395 14.89 9.78 -8.27
C THR A 395 16.17 9.01 -8.51
N PRO A 396 16.20 8.10 -9.50
CA PRO A 396 17.42 7.39 -9.82
C PRO A 396 18.48 8.41 -10.26
N VAL A 397 19.65 8.32 -9.63
CA VAL A 397 20.84 9.07 -10.04
C VAL A 397 21.93 8.07 -10.35
N GLU A 398 22.24 7.91 -11.64
CA GLU A 398 23.22 6.95 -12.13
C GLU A 398 23.67 7.34 -13.54
N GLY A 399 24.76 6.74 -14.01
CA GLY A 399 25.35 7.00 -15.33
C GLY A 399 26.38 8.12 -15.30
N ILE A 400 26.68 8.66 -16.48
CA ILE A 400 27.62 9.77 -16.64
C ILE A 400 26.88 11.06 -16.30
N ILE A 401 27.44 11.85 -15.39
CA ILE A 401 26.92 13.15 -14.96
C ILE A 401 28.02 14.17 -15.17
N ASP A 402 27.66 15.28 -15.81
CA ASP A 402 28.58 16.39 -16.03
C ASP A 402 28.99 17.00 -14.67
N PRO A 403 30.25 17.38 -14.51
CA PRO A 403 30.73 18.03 -13.30
C PRO A 403 29.91 19.28 -12.95
N ASN A 404 29.67 19.48 -11.65
CA ASN A 404 28.86 20.58 -11.10
C ASN A 404 27.39 20.57 -11.53
N ASP A 405 26.90 19.55 -12.25
CA ASP A 405 25.47 19.39 -12.49
C ASP A 405 24.75 19.19 -11.16
N CYS A 406 23.55 19.77 -11.05
CA CYS A 406 22.76 19.79 -9.81
C CYS A 406 21.45 19.01 -10.00
N PRO A 407 21.50 17.67 -10.15
CA PRO A 407 20.31 16.86 -10.29
C PRO A 407 19.38 17.05 -9.10
N ARG A 408 18.08 17.05 -9.39
CA ARG A 408 17.04 17.06 -8.36
C ARG A 408 16.91 15.68 -7.75
N ILE A 409 17.18 15.59 -6.47
CA ILE A 409 17.05 14.37 -5.66
C ILE A 409 15.72 14.43 -4.92
N ASN A 410 14.91 13.38 -5.02
CA ASN A 410 13.69 13.20 -4.23
C ASN A 410 13.86 11.98 -3.30
N TRP A 411 13.38 12.08 -2.07
CA TRP A 411 13.46 11.00 -1.10
C TRP A 411 12.25 10.93 -0.18
N ILE A 412 12.03 9.75 0.36
CA ILE A 412 11.18 9.49 1.51
C ILE A 412 11.99 8.77 2.59
N SER A 413 11.50 8.79 3.82
CA SER A 413 12.07 8.05 4.94
C SER A 413 10.98 7.44 5.81
N ASP A 414 11.30 6.36 6.49
CA ASP A 414 10.38 5.64 7.38
C ASP A 414 11.14 5.12 8.61
N ASP A 415 10.42 4.91 9.70
CA ASP A 415 10.96 4.42 10.98
C ASP A 415 9.88 3.76 11.86
N ASP A 416 10.28 3.09 12.95
CA ASP A 416 9.37 2.29 13.78
C ASP A 416 8.67 3.06 14.92
N GLU A 417 9.39 3.85 15.73
CA GLU A 417 8.89 4.42 16.98
C GLU A 417 9.44 5.82 17.35
N PHE A 418 10.66 6.18 16.94
CA PHE A 418 11.31 7.44 17.33
C PHE A 418 11.34 8.51 16.25
N ASP A 419 10.68 8.23 15.13
CA ASP A 419 10.60 9.01 13.90
C ASP A 419 11.97 9.45 13.37
N VAL A 420 12.07 9.52 12.04
CA VAL A 420 13.22 10.19 11.42
C VAL A 420 13.22 11.65 11.84
N VAL A 421 14.35 12.15 12.36
CA VAL A 421 14.48 13.55 12.78
C VAL A 421 15.18 14.42 11.74
N SER A 422 16.02 13.81 10.91
CA SER A 422 16.77 14.52 9.87
C SER A 422 17.27 13.57 8.81
N VAL A 423 17.41 14.10 7.59
CA VAL A 423 18.07 13.44 6.47
C VAL A 423 19.30 14.23 6.03
N ASP A 424 20.37 13.54 5.69
CA ASP A 424 21.56 14.10 5.05
C ASP A 424 21.71 13.50 3.64
N ILE A 425 22.25 14.29 2.70
CA ILE A 425 22.65 13.80 1.38
C ILE A 425 24.15 13.81 1.30
N GLU A 426 24.73 12.65 1.01
CA GLU A 426 26.17 12.44 1.01
C GLU A 426 26.63 11.84 -0.31
N TYR A 427 27.87 12.16 -0.68
CA TYR A 427 28.50 11.73 -1.90
C TYR A 427 29.81 11.00 -1.61
N SER A 428 30.05 9.94 -2.36
CA SER A 428 31.23 9.11 -2.32
C SER A 428 31.85 9.07 -3.70
N VAL A 429 33.18 9.14 -3.78
CA VAL A 429 33.94 8.96 -5.04
C VAL A 429 34.53 7.54 -5.18
N ASP A 430 34.35 6.68 -4.19
CA ASP A 430 35.01 5.38 -4.05
C ASP A 430 34.03 4.24 -3.69
N ASP A 431 32.84 4.22 -4.31
CA ASP A 431 31.78 3.21 -4.13
C ASP A 431 31.36 2.97 -2.66
N GLY A 432 31.38 4.03 -1.86
CA GLY A 432 30.94 4.05 -0.47
C GLY A 432 32.05 3.82 0.56
N GLY A 433 33.31 3.81 0.14
CA GLY A 433 34.47 3.73 1.03
C GLY A 433 34.61 4.94 1.94
N SER A 434 34.31 6.13 1.42
CA SER A 434 34.32 7.40 2.14
C SER A 434 33.18 8.32 1.70
N TRP A 435 32.65 9.13 2.63
CA TRP A 435 31.47 9.94 2.41
C TRP A 435 31.74 11.41 2.75
N THR A 436 31.29 12.30 1.85
CA THR A 436 31.27 13.74 2.04
C THR A 436 29.83 14.21 2.07
N THR A 437 29.42 14.88 3.15
CA THR A 437 28.08 15.46 3.26
C THR A 437 27.95 16.68 2.33
N LEU A 438 27.07 16.59 1.34
CA LEU A 438 26.76 17.69 0.42
C LEU A 438 25.70 18.62 1.02
N GLN A 439 24.69 18.05 1.68
CA GLN A 439 23.66 18.80 2.37
C GLN A 439 23.22 18.05 3.64
N SER A 440 22.88 18.78 4.69
CA SER A 440 22.53 18.20 5.98
C SER A 440 21.26 18.81 6.58
N ASN A 441 20.68 18.11 7.55
CA ASN A 441 19.50 18.55 8.30
C ASN A 441 18.29 18.84 7.38
N LEU A 442 18.10 18.01 6.38
CA LEU A 442 16.95 18.05 5.48
C LEU A 442 15.70 17.46 6.15
N PRO A 443 14.49 17.82 5.66
CA PRO A 443 13.25 17.17 6.05
C PRO A 443 13.28 15.66 5.81
N THR A 444 12.48 14.92 6.57
CA THR A 444 12.35 13.45 6.53
C THR A 444 11.94 12.92 5.15
N ALA A 445 11.07 13.66 4.46
CA ALA A 445 10.73 13.42 3.06
C ALA A 445 10.75 14.75 2.30
N GLY A 446 11.14 14.70 1.03
CA GLY A 446 11.17 15.91 0.20
C GLY A 446 12.09 15.80 -1.00
N PHE A 447 12.60 16.97 -1.40
CA PHE A 447 13.50 17.08 -2.53
C PHE A 447 14.51 18.21 -2.33
N ALA A 448 15.65 18.10 -3.01
CA ALA A 448 16.71 19.10 -3.05
C ALA A 448 17.47 18.99 -4.38
N ASP A 449 17.93 20.11 -4.90
CA ASP A 449 18.85 20.14 -6.04
C ASP A 449 20.28 20.01 -5.49
N ILE A 450 20.99 18.95 -5.88
CA ILE A 450 22.27 18.56 -5.27
C ILE A 450 23.37 18.57 -6.32
N CYS A 451 24.27 19.55 -6.19
CA CYS A 451 25.39 19.70 -7.12
C CYS A 451 26.46 18.64 -6.87
N ILE A 452 26.74 17.84 -7.89
CA ILE A 452 27.77 16.80 -7.85
C ILE A 452 29.14 17.48 -7.98
N PRO A 453 30.08 17.24 -7.05
CA PRO A 453 31.40 17.85 -7.14
C PRO A 453 32.12 17.47 -8.43
N ASP A 454 32.85 18.42 -9.01
CA ASP A 454 33.84 18.17 -10.06
C ASP A 454 35.05 17.43 -9.49
N THR A 455 34.86 16.13 -9.26
CA THR A 455 35.92 15.22 -8.83
C THR A 455 35.81 13.98 -9.69
N PRO A 456 36.72 13.79 -10.66
CA PRO A 456 36.66 12.67 -11.58
C PRO A 456 36.54 11.33 -10.83
N THR A 457 35.54 10.53 -11.18
CA THR A 457 35.35 9.18 -10.64
C THR A 457 34.53 8.31 -11.56
N THR A 458 34.81 7.00 -11.56
CA THR A 458 33.98 5.97 -12.20
C THR A 458 33.18 5.15 -11.19
N GLN A 459 33.23 5.54 -9.92
CA GLN A 459 32.69 4.82 -8.76
C GLN A 459 31.89 5.76 -7.85
N GLY A 460 31.35 6.85 -8.41
CA GLY A 460 30.55 7.81 -7.68
C GLY A 460 29.28 7.19 -7.12
N ARG A 461 28.88 7.59 -5.91
CA ARG A 461 27.61 7.20 -5.28
C ARG A 461 27.04 8.36 -4.49
N LEU A 462 25.73 8.49 -4.53
CA LEU A 462 24.98 9.28 -3.57
C LEU A 462 24.31 8.36 -2.55
N ARG A 463 24.12 8.88 -1.34
CA ARG A 463 23.22 8.27 -0.38
C ARG A 463 22.35 9.30 0.30
N VAL A 464 21.14 8.88 0.62
CA VAL A 464 20.22 9.59 1.51
C VAL A 464 20.35 8.91 2.88
N LEU A 465 20.88 9.62 3.87
CA LEU A 465 21.12 9.07 5.21
C LEU A 465 20.11 9.66 6.21
N ALA A 466 19.20 8.83 6.71
CA ALA A 466 18.29 9.20 7.78
C ALA A 466 18.94 9.00 9.15
N ARG A 467 18.53 9.81 10.12
CA ARG A 467 18.80 9.65 11.54
C ARG A 467 17.50 9.74 12.33
N ASP A 468 17.30 8.82 13.27
CA ASP A 468 16.13 8.80 14.14
C ASP A 468 16.36 9.55 15.47
N GLY A 469 15.32 9.64 16.30
CA GLY A 469 15.38 10.27 17.62
C GLY A 469 16.34 9.60 18.61
N ASP A 470 16.68 8.33 18.39
CA ASP A 470 17.59 7.52 19.22
C ASP A 470 19.05 7.59 18.75
N GLY A 471 19.29 8.20 17.58
CA GLY A 471 20.60 8.40 16.98
C GLY A 471 21.05 7.26 16.07
N ASN A 472 20.20 6.27 15.79
CA ASN A 472 20.46 5.26 14.77
C ASN A 472 20.45 5.90 13.39
N THR A 473 21.06 5.23 12.42
CA THR A 473 21.14 5.71 11.04
C THR A 473 20.93 4.59 10.06
N GLY A 474 20.22 4.89 8.98
CA GLY A 474 20.11 4.03 7.82
C GLY A 474 19.88 4.87 6.58
N GLY A 475 20.10 4.27 5.41
CA GLY A 475 20.09 5.04 4.18
C GLY A 475 20.10 4.17 2.95
N ASP A 476 19.66 4.76 1.85
CA ASP A 476 19.57 4.16 0.53
C ASP A 476 20.62 4.76 -0.41
N LEU A 477 21.05 3.97 -1.38
CA LEU A 477 22.16 4.26 -2.28
C LEU A 477 21.66 4.47 -3.71
N SER A 478 22.29 5.42 -4.40
CA SER A 478 22.08 5.60 -5.83
C SER A 478 22.74 4.48 -6.66
N GLY A 479 22.43 4.43 -7.96
CA GLY A 479 23.24 3.71 -8.94
C GLY A 479 24.66 4.33 -9.08
N ILE A 480 25.51 3.73 -9.92
CA ILE A 480 26.89 4.22 -10.12
C ILE A 480 26.83 5.54 -10.86
N ILE A 481 27.52 6.54 -10.35
CA ILE A 481 27.72 7.85 -10.99
C ILE A 481 29.14 7.91 -11.53
N ILE A 482 29.27 8.26 -12.79
CA ILE A 482 30.55 8.53 -13.45
C ILE A 482 30.63 10.05 -13.61
N VAL A 483 31.60 10.66 -12.95
CA VAL A 483 31.96 12.07 -13.19
C VAL A 483 33.19 12.03 -14.07
N GLU A 484 32.98 12.28 -15.35
CA GLU A 484 34.07 12.61 -16.25
C GLU A 484 34.44 14.04 -15.89
N GLY A 485 35.54 14.25 -15.16
CA GLY A 485 35.90 15.61 -14.73
C GLY A 485 35.98 16.54 -15.94
N ASP A 486 35.79 17.83 -15.68
CA ASP A 486 35.96 18.83 -16.72
C ASP A 486 37.43 18.68 -17.12
N GLY A 487 37.70 18.18 -18.33
CA GLY A 487 39.06 18.08 -18.84
C GLY A 487 39.72 19.44 -18.58
N VAL A 488 40.94 19.44 -18.04
CA VAL A 488 41.60 20.70 -17.67
C VAL A 488 41.54 21.59 -18.90
N GLU A 489 40.92 22.78 -18.83
CA GLU A 489 40.69 23.59 -20.02
C GLU A 489 42.02 23.81 -20.75
N GLY A 490 42.14 23.36 -22.01
CA GLY A 490 43.40 23.35 -22.74
C GLY A 490 44.25 22.07 -22.67
N ASP A 491 43.86 21.05 -21.91
CA ASP A 491 44.42 19.69 -21.94
C ASP A 491 43.79 18.92 -23.10
N VAL A 492 44.37 19.15 -24.27
CA VAL A 492 43.87 18.61 -25.55
C VAL A 492 44.10 17.11 -25.64
N ASN A 493 45.10 16.59 -24.92
CA ASN A 493 45.48 15.18 -25.00
C ASN A 493 44.87 14.30 -23.87
N GLY A 494 44.23 14.93 -22.87
CA GLY A 494 43.53 14.27 -21.77
C GLY A 494 44.46 13.67 -20.70
N ASP A 495 45.72 14.13 -20.59
CA ASP A 495 46.69 13.62 -19.61
C ASP A 495 46.61 14.30 -18.23
N GLY A 496 45.72 15.28 -18.09
CA GLY A 496 45.47 16.07 -16.89
C GLY A 496 46.47 17.21 -16.67
N GLN A 497 47.35 17.52 -17.63
CA GLN A 497 48.30 18.63 -17.54
C GLN A 497 48.33 19.47 -18.81
N VAL A 498 48.05 20.76 -18.70
CA VAL A 498 48.16 21.67 -19.85
C VAL A 498 49.63 22.03 -20.07
N ASN A 499 50.24 21.41 -21.06
CA ASN A 499 51.68 21.52 -21.31
C ASN A 499 52.01 21.65 -22.80
N VAL A 500 53.29 21.50 -23.13
CA VAL A 500 53.76 21.68 -24.52
C VAL A 500 53.14 20.65 -25.47
N VAL A 501 52.75 19.48 -24.97
CA VAL A 501 52.13 18.43 -25.77
C VAL A 501 50.75 18.89 -26.27
N ASP A 502 49.98 19.61 -25.46
CA ASP A 502 48.67 20.13 -25.83
C ASP A 502 48.75 21.25 -26.86
N VAL A 503 49.73 22.16 -26.68
CA VAL A 503 50.02 23.19 -27.69
C VAL A 503 50.40 22.53 -29.02
N LEU A 504 51.16 21.44 -28.98
CA LEU A 504 51.54 20.70 -30.18
C LEU A 504 50.38 19.93 -30.80
N ALA A 505 49.41 19.48 -30.00
CA ALA A 505 48.19 18.83 -30.49
C ALA A 505 47.35 19.82 -31.32
N VAL A 506 47.10 21.03 -30.80
CA VAL A 506 46.37 22.09 -31.54
C VAL A 506 47.11 22.54 -32.79
N ILE A 507 48.44 22.67 -32.72
CA ILE A 507 49.25 22.99 -33.92
C ILE A 507 49.23 21.83 -34.93
N GLY A 508 49.14 20.58 -34.46
CA GLY A 508 49.06 19.38 -35.31
C GLY A 508 47.79 19.35 -36.16
N ASP A 509 46.68 19.82 -35.59
CA ASP A 509 45.36 19.84 -36.20
C ASP A 509 44.98 21.20 -36.80
N TRP A 510 45.97 22.07 -37.03
CA TRP A 510 45.74 23.43 -37.52
C TRP A 510 44.93 23.48 -38.83
N ASN A 511 43.89 24.33 -38.87
CA ASN A 511 42.87 24.41 -39.92
C ASN A 511 42.01 23.14 -40.10
N CYS A 512 41.95 22.24 -39.11
CA CYS A 512 40.91 21.22 -39.08
C CYS A 512 39.54 21.91 -39.02
N VAL A 513 38.57 21.41 -39.77
CA VAL A 513 37.21 21.97 -39.86
C VAL A 513 36.21 20.86 -39.65
N GLY A 514 35.30 21.05 -38.68
CA GLY A 514 34.38 20.03 -38.20
C GLY A 514 34.64 19.67 -36.74
N ASP A 515 34.18 18.49 -36.33
CA ASP A 515 34.34 17.98 -34.96
C ASP A 515 35.75 17.39 -34.79
N CYS A 516 36.72 18.25 -34.48
CA CYS A 516 38.14 17.92 -34.32
C CYS A 516 38.50 17.93 -32.83
N GLU A 517 39.28 16.94 -32.36
CA GLU A 517 39.64 16.84 -30.93
C GLU A 517 40.39 18.09 -30.40
N ALA A 518 41.06 18.84 -31.27
CA ALA A 518 41.81 20.04 -30.92
C ALA A 518 41.03 21.37 -31.10
N ASP A 519 39.74 21.32 -31.39
CA ASP A 519 38.83 22.48 -31.38
C ASP A 519 38.37 22.74 -29.95
N VAL A 520 39.17 23.50 -29.21
CA VAL A 520 39.01 23.70 -27.76
C VAL A 520 37.89 24.70 -27.46
N ASN A 521 37.63 25.65 -28.37
CA ASN A 521 36.57 26.65 -28.19
C ASN A 521 35.20 26.22 -28.77
N GLY A 522 35.15 25.11 -29.52
CA GLY A 522 33.94 24.54 -30.10
C GLY A 522 33.36 25.33 -31.28
N ASP A 523 34.18 26.14 -31.97
CA ASP A 523 33.76 26.96 -33.11
C ASP A 523 33.80 26.23 -34.47
N LEU A 524 34.17 24.94 -34.44
CA LEU A 524 34.34 24.01 -35.56
C LEU A 524 35.55 24.32 -36.45
N ILE A 525 36.50 25.14 -36.00
CA ILE A 525 37.75 25.43 -36.71
C ILE A 525 38.96 25.59 -35.78
N VAL A 526 39.90 24.65 -35.87
CA VAL A 526 41.15 24.71 -35.10
C VAL A 526 42.06 25.84 -35.61
N ASN A 527 42.23 26.89 -34.80
CA ASN A 527 42.95 28.10 -35.15
C ASN A 527 43.73 28.72 -33.96
N VAL A 528 44.05 30.01 -34.08
CA VAL A 528 44.83 30.72 -33.05
C VAL A 528 44.06 30.87 -31.74
N GLU A 529 42.74 30.94 -31.78
CA GLU A 529 41.89 31.05 -30.60
C GLU A 529 42.01 29.80 -29.71
N ASP A 530 42.08 28.61 -30.30
CA ASP A 530 42.30 27.35 -29.56
C ASP A 530 43.67 27.30 -28.88
N VAL A 531 44.73 27.71 -29.59
CA VAL A 531 46.09 27.78 -29.00
C VAL A 531 46.14 28.79 -27.86
N LEU A 532 45.39 29.89 -27.94
CA LEU A 532 45.33 30.86 -26.86
C LEU A 532 44.68 30.27 -25.61
N ILE A 533 43.64 29.44 -25.74
CA ILE A 533 43.01 28.74 -24.61
C ILE A 533 43.99 27.77 -23.94
N VAL A 534 44.73 26.98 -24.73
CA VAL A 534 45.79 26.10 -24.20
C VAL A 534 46.89 26.90 -23.51
N LEU A 535 47.30 28.03 -24.07
CA LEU A 535 48.36 28.86 -23.49
C LEU A 535 47.92 29.62 -22.24
N GLU A 536 46.65 30.02 -22.14
CA GLU A 536 46.08 30.67 -20.96
C GLU A 536 46.05 29.73 -19.75
N ASN A 537 45.89 28.44 -20.00
CA ASN A 537 45.88 27.40 -18.97
C ASN A 537 47.22 26.67 -18.81
N PHE A 538 48.27 27.09 -19.54
CA PHE A 538 49.56 26.40 -19.57
C PHE A 538 50.26 26.34 -18.21
N GLY A 539 50.52 25.12 -17.76
CA GLY A 539 51.17 24.82 -16.48
C GLY A 539 50.24 24.76 -15.27
N ASN A 540 48.91 24.79 -15.48
CA ASN A 540 47.92 24.44 -14.45
C ASN A 540 47.92 22.95 -14.13
#